data_AF-A0A0G0LZQ5-F1
#
_entry.id   AF-A0A0G0LZQ5-F1
#
_cell.length_a   1.000
_cell.length_b   1.000
_cell.length_c   1.000
_cell.angle_alpha   90.00
_cell.angle_beta   90.00
_cell.angle_gamma   90.00
#
_symmetry.space_group_name_H-M   'P 1'
#
loop_
_entity.id
_entity.type
_entity.pdbx_description
1 polymer ?
#
loop_
_entity_poly.entity_id
_entity_poly.type
_entity_poly.pdbx_seq_one_letter_code
_entity_poly.pdbx_strand_id
1 'polypeptide(L)'
;MQPSTVTERINAKALELLEQYPEGLRFTELRSKIESSDHTFHPKTVNGTVWKLPQKFPDKVYKPSRGLFRLLKYKSQSKNE
;
A
#
# COMPACT_ATOMS: atom_id res chain seq x y z
N MET A 1 0.36 3.01 20.01
CA MET A 1 1.11 4.21 19.59
C MET A 1 0.36 4.80 18.40
N GLN A 2 -0.10 6.05 18.51
CA GLN A 2 -0.76 6.74 17.39
C GLN A 2 0.30 7.01 16.30
N PRO A 3 -0.05 6.91 15.01
CA PRO A 3 0.89 7.21 13.93
C PRO A 3 1.26 8.70 13.96
N SER A 4 2.42 9.02 14.50
CA SER A 4 2.88 10.39 14.79
C SER A 4 3.23 11.19 13.53
N THR A 5 3.36 10.55 12.36
CA THR A 5 3.77 11.20 11.11
C THR A 5 2.81 10.89 9.96
N VAL A 6 2.64 11.86 9.06
CA VAL A 6 1.85 11.73 7.83
C VAL A 6 2.24 10.46 7.04
N THR A 7 3.54 10.18 6.95
CA THR A 7 4.09 8.98 6.32
C THR A 7 3.56 7.70 6.95
N GLU A 8 3.47 7.64 8.27
CA GLU A 8 2.99 6.45 8.98
C GLU A 8 1.48 6.26 8.79
N ARG A 9 0.70 7.35 8.79
CA ARG A 9 -0.73 7.34 8.45
C ARG A 9 -0.96 6.82 7.03
N ILE A 10 -0.15 7.27 6.06
CA ILE A 10 -0.20 6.78 4.68
C ILE A 10 0.17 5.30 4.60
N ASN A 11 1.22 4.86 5.30
CA ASN A 11 1.62 3.45 5.32
C ASN A 11 0.52 2.56 5.89
N ALA A 12 -0.06 2.94 7.03
CA ALA A 12 -1.18 2.23 7.64
C ALA A 12 -2.35 2.15 6.65
N LYS A 13 -2.74 3.28 6.05
CA LYS A 13 -3.84 3.31 5.09
C LYS A 13 -3.57 2.47 3.85
N ALA A 14 -2.34 2.50 3.34
CA ALA A 14 -1.94 1.69 2.20
C ALA A 14 -2.02 0.20 2.50
N LEU A 15 -1.57 -0.23 3.70
CA LEU A 15 -1.70 -1.62 4.14
C LEU A 15 -3.16 -2.02 4.31
N GLU A 16 -3.98 -1.21 4.98
CA GLU A 16 -5.42 -1.46 5.14
C GLU A 16 -6.15 -1.59 3.80
N LEU A 17 -5.80 -0.76 2.82
CA LEU A 17 -6.33 -0.89 1.46
C LEU A 17 -5.87 -2.21 0.84
N LEU A 18 -4.59 -2.54 0.88
CA LEU A 18 -4.11 -3.82 0.33
C LEU A 18 -4.67 -5.04 1.06
N GLU A 19 -5.09 -4.93 2.33
CA GLU A 19 -5.82 -5.97 3.06
C GLU A 19 -7.27 -6.14 2.59
N GLN A 20 -7.92 -5.06 2.14
CA GLN A 20 -9.27 -5.14 1.56
C GLN A 20 -9.25 -5.67 0.12
N TYR A 21 -8.13 -5.50 -0.60
CA TYR A 21 -7.98 -5.92 -1.99
C TYR A 21 -6.98 -7.08 -2.12
N PRO A 22 -7.43 -8.34 -1.96
CA PRO A 22 -6.55 -9.51 -2.02
C PRO A 22 -5.87 -9.70 -3.37
N GLU A 23 -6.42 -9.14 -4.45
CA GLU A 23 -5.83 -9.14 -5.80
C GLU A 23 -4.63 -8.17 -5.92
N GLY A 24 -4.54 -7.21 -5.01
CA GLY A 24 -3.60 -6.09 -5.05
C GLY A 24 -4.20 -4.84 -5.68
N LEU A 25 -3.50 -3.72 -5.54
CA LEU A 25 -3.91 -2.42 -6.06
C LEU A 25 -2.82 -1.81 -6.93
N ARG A 26 -3.24 -1.16 -8.01
CA ARG A 26 -2.31 -0.36 -8.83
C ARG A 26 -1.85 0.87 -8.07
N PHE A 27 -0.68 1.39 -8.42
CA PHE A 27 -0.09 2.58 -7.84
C PHE A 27 -1.07 3.76 -7.89
N THR A 28 -1.68 4.01 -9.06
CA THR A 28 -2.64 5.09 -9.28
C THR A 28 -3.89 4.92 -8.44
N GLU A 29 -4.41 3.70 -8.34
CA GLU A 29 -5.59 3.37 -7.52
C GLU A 29 -5.30 3.54 -6.03
N LEU A 30 -4.19 2.96 -5.56
CA LEU A 30 -3.77 3.02 -4.17
C LEU A 30 -3.55 4.48 -3.74
N ARG A 31 -2.85 5.26 -4.58
CA ARG A 31 -2.67 6.69 -4.38
C ARG A 31 -4.01 7.44 -4.33
N SER A 32 -4.89 7.22 -5.30
CA SER A 32 -6.19 7.93 -5.37
C SER A 32 -7.07 7.62 -4.16
N LYS A 33 -7.07 6.36 -3.69
CA LYS A 33 -7.81 5.95 -2.48
C LYS A 33 -7.22 6.55 -1.21
N ILE A 34 -5.90 6.66 -1.12
CA ILE A 34 -5.22 7.32 0.00
C ILE A 34 -5.55 8.81 0.02
N GLU A 35 -5.43 9.49 -1.13
CA GLU A 35 -5.76 10.92 -1.28
C GLU A 35 -7.25 11.17 -0.96
N SER A 36 -8.17 10.34 -1.45
CA SER A 36 -9.61 10.43 -1.11
C SER A 36 -9.92 10.16 0.36
N SER A 37 -9.09 9.36 1.03
CA SER A 37 -9.31 9.05 2.45
C SER A 37 -8.92 10.20 3.37
N ASP A 38 -7.88 10.95 3.01
CA ASP A 38 -7.41 12.09 3.79
C ASP A 38 -6.73 13.12 2.87
N HIS A 39 -7.44 14.22 2.63
CA HIS A 39 -6.95 15.33 1.81
C HIS A 39 -5.76 16.08 2.43
N THR A 40 -5.37 15.77 3.67
CA THR A 40 -4.15 16.33 4.30
C THR A 40 -2.88 15.73 3.71
N PHE A 41 -2.99 14.61 2.99
CA PHE A 41 -1.84 13.95 2.40
C PHE A 41 -1.35 14.67 1.14
N HIS A 42 -0.16 15.26 1.22
CA HIS A 42 0.48 15.83 0.03
C HIS A 42 0.78 14.74 -1.02
N PRO A 43 0.48 14.98 -2.31
CA PRO A 43 0.70 14.00 -3.39
C PRO A 43 2.16 13.55 -3.49
N LYS A 44 3.11 14.45 -3.21
CA LYS A 44 4.54 14.14 -3.20
C LYS A 44 4.90 13.14 -2.09
N THR A 45 4.30 13.31 -0.91
CA THR A 45 4.49 12.42 0.24
C THR A 45 3.82 11.08 0.01
N VAL A 46 2.59 11.05 -0.52
CA VAL A 46 1.91 9.81 -0.89
C VAL A 46 2.75 9.04 -1.90
N ASN A 47 3.21 9.70 -2.95
CA ASN A 47 4.00 9.08 -4.01
C ASN A 47 5.30 8.47 -3.47
N GLY A 48 6.08 9.23 -2.69
CA GLY A 48 7.29 8.73 -2.06
C GLY A 48 7.04 7.61 -1.05
N THR A 49 5.95 7.68 -0.29
CA THR A 49 5.61 6.67 0.73
C THR A 49 5.15 5.37 0.09
N VAL A 50 4.25 5.44 -0.90
CA VAL A 50 3.77 4.26 -1.65
C VAL A 50 4.94 3.59 -2.38
N TRP A 51 5.85 4.36 -2.96
CA TRP A 51 7.04 3.81 -3.61
C TRP A 51 7.99 3.11 -2.61
N LYS A 52 8.11 3.65 -1.38
CA LYS A 52 8.89 3.04 -0.28
C LYS A 52 8.14 1.90 0.42
N LEU A 53 6.86 1.69 0.18
CA LEU A 53 6.03 0.69 0.86
C LEU A 53 6.63 -0.74 0.81
N PRO A 54 6.98 -1.31 -0.36
CA PRO A 54 7.62 -2.64 -0.43
C PRO A 54 9.05 -2.66 0.10
N GLN A 55 9.73 -1.50 0.16
CA GLN A 55 11.06 -1.41 0.77
C GLN A 55 10.98 -1.38 2.30
N LYS A 56 9.93 -0.76 2.85
CA LYS A 56 9.69 -0.65 4.29
C LYS A 56 9.04 -1.89 4.87
N PHE A 57 8.23 -2.58 4.07
CA PHE A 57 7.54 -3.81 4.46
C PHE A 57 7.78 -4.93 3.44
N PRO A 58 9.05 -5.35 3.22
CA PRO A 58 9.36 -6.41 2.26
C PRO A 58 8.74 -7.76 2.66
N ASP A 59 8.46 -7.96 3.95
CA ASP A 59 7.79 -9.16 4.49
C ASP A 59 6.27 -9.13 4.34
N LYS A 60 5.67 -7.96 4.11
CA LYS A 60 4.21 -7.81 3.99
C LYS A 60 3.75 -7.49 2.58
N VAL A 61 4.44 -6.60 1.88
CA VAL A 61 4.05 -6.09 0.56
C VAL A 61 5.11 -6.46 -0.47
N TYR A 62 4.67 -7.00 -1.60
CA TYR A 62 5.52 -7.23 -2.75
C TYR A 62 4.90 -6.63 -4.02
N LYS A 63 5.73 -6.50 -5.05
CA LYS A 63 5.35 -5.88 -6.32
C LYS A 63 5.37 -6.94 -7.43
N PRO A 64 4.26 -7.67 -7.66
CA PRO A 64 4.20 -8.70 -8.72
C PRO A 64 4.35 -8.13 -10.13
N SER A 65 4.00 -6.87 -10.36
CA SER A 65 4.06 -6.23 -11.68
C SER A 65 4.38 -4.74 -11.58
N ARG A 66 4.79 -4.14 -12.70
CA ARG A 66 5.08 -2.69 -12.76
C ARG A 66 3.84 -1.89 -12.37
N GLY A 67 3.91 -1.27 -11.20
CA GLY A 67 2.84 -0.45 -10.66
C GLY A 67 1.73 -1.22 -9.93
N LEU A 68 1.89 -2.52 -9.65
CA LEU A 68 0.93 -3.32 -8.87
C LEU A 68 1.53 -3.69 -7.52
N PHE A 69 0.82 -3.39 -6.43
CA PHE A 69 1.20 -3.70 -5.06
C PHE A 69 0.25 -4.74 -4.50
N ARG A 70 0.79 -5.77 -3.85
CA ARG A 70 -0.01 -6.86 -3.27
C ARG A 70 0.60 -7.33 -1.97
N LEU A 71 -0.22 -7.83 -1.04
CA LEU A 71 0.31 -8.43 0.18
C LEU A 71 0.81 -9.85 -0.05
N LEU A 72 1.93 -10.17 0.57
CA LEU A 72 2.55 -11.50 0.60
C LEU A 72 1.61 -12.54 1.22
N LYS A 73 0.78 -12.16 2.19
CA LYS A 73 -0.24 -13.07 2.77
C LYS A 73 -1.19 -13.65 1.71
N TYR A 74 -1.51 -12.87 0.67
CA TYR A 74 -2.34 -13.33 -0.45
C TYR A 74 -1.55 -14.05 -1.54
N LYS A 75 -0.23 -13.85 -1.62
CA LYS A 75 0.66 -14.60 -2.52
C LYS A 75 0.63 -16.09 -2.18
N SER A 76 0.63 -16.44 -0.90
CA SER A 76 0.62 -17.84 -0.46
C SER A 76 -0.72 -18.54 -0.71
N GLN A 77 -1.80 -17.78 -0.91
CA GLN A 77 -3.12 -18.31 -1.25
C GLN A 77 -3.29 -18.63 -2.74
N SER A 78 -2.28 -18.33 -3.58
CA SER A 78 -2.31 -18.58 -5.04
C SER A 78 -1.60 -19.89 -5.44
N LYS A 79 -1.38 -20.82 -4.50
CA LYS A 79 -1.03 -22.23 -4.78
C LYS A 79 -2.13 -23.13 -4.25
N ASN A 80 -3.12 -23.41 -5.09
CA ASN A 80 -4.08 -24.52 -5.12
C ASN A 80 -4.93 -24.20 -6.36
N GLU A 81 -5.10 -25.04 -7.37
CA GLU A 81 -4.96 -26.49 -7.57
C GLU A 81 -4.20 -26.79 -8.87
#